data_AF-A0A382VMH2-F1
#
_entry.id   AF-A0A382VMH2-F1
#
_cell.length_a   1.000
_cell.length_b   1.000
_cell.length_c   1.000
_cell.angle_alpha   90.00
_cell.angle_beta   90.00
_cell.angle_gamma   90.00
#
_symmetry.space_group_name_H-M   'P 1'
#
loop_
_entity.id
_entity.type
_entity.pdbx_description
1 polymer ?
#
loop_
_entity_poly.entity_id
_entity_poly.type
_entity_poly.pdbx_seq_one_letter_code
_entity_poly.pdbx_strand_id
1 'polypeptide(L)' 'MSHSIRFKDNQDGTLTDTKTTLRWLREDGWQREGKWFSWDDAKDWALDMNGIK' A
#
# COMPACT_ATOMS: atom_id res chain seq x y z
N MET A 1 27.95 9.03 1.78
CA MET A 1 27.00 7.92 1.61
C MET A 1 25.59 8.49 1.62
N SER A 2 25.01 8.84 0.46
CA SER A 2 23.64 9.36 0.43
C SER A 2 22.68 8.20 0.68
N HIS A 3 22.13 8.11 1.88
CA HIS A 3 21.00 7.24 2.17
C HIS A 3 19.80 7.76 1.36
N SER A 4 19.69 7.32 0.11
CA SER A 4 18.52 7.61 -0.71
C SER A 4 17.35 6.95 -0.02
N ILE A 5 16.42 7.77 0.49
CA ILE A 5 15.27 7.30 1.23
C ILE A 5 14.43 6.45 0.27
N ARG A 6 14.52 5.12 0.43
CA ARG A 6 13.87 4.16 -0.45
C ARG A 6 12.35 4.31 -0.38
N PHE A 7 11.82 4.50 0.81
CA PHE A 7 10.39 4.60 1.06
C PHE A 7 10.01 6.06 1.30
N LYS A 8 9.32 6.66 0.33
CA LYS A 8 8.74 8.00 0.46
C LYS A 8 7.33 7.88 1.01
N ASP A 9 7.10 8.46 2.18
CA ASP A 9 5.78 8.57 2.76
C ASP A 9 4.96 9.63 2.01
N ASN A 10 3.78 9.23 1.52
CA ASN A 10 2.86 10.12 0.81
C ASN A 10 1.87 10.82 1.76
N GLN A 11 1.94 10.55 3.08
CA GLN A 11 1.06 11.13 4.13
C GLN A 11 -0.43 10.83 3.97
N ASP A 12 -0.81 9.98 3.02
CA ASP A 12 -2.17 9.48 2.78
C ASP A 12 -2.35 8.04 3.29
N GLY A 13 -1.38 7.54 4.06
CA GLY A 13 -1.32 6.15 4.50
C GLY A 13 -0.59 5.22 3.54
N THR A 14 -0.02 5.73 2.45
CA THR A 14 0.78 4.95 1.49
C THR A 14 2.26 5.34 1.48
N LEU A 15 3.10 4.37 1.12
CA LEU A 15 4.54 4.48 0.99
C LEU A 15 4.94 4.16 -0.45
N THR A 16 5.59 5.09 -1.13
CA THR A 16 6.17 4.86 -2.46
C THR A 16 7.60 4.36 -2.33
N ASP A 17 7.87 3.15 -2.81
CA ASP A 17 9.22 2.62 -2.95
C ASP A 17 9.85 3.19 -4.24
N THR A 18 10.81 4.10 -4.10
CA THR A 18 11.49 4.75 -5.22
C THR A 18 12.41 3.82 -6.00
N LYS A 19 12.74 2.63 -5.45
CA LYS A 19 13.56 1.63 -6.13
C LYS A 19 12.73 0.73 -7.05
N THR A 20 11.53 0.34 -6.61
CA THR A 20 10.64 -0.55 -7.37
C THR A 20 9.53 0.19 -8.10
N THR A 21 9.34 1.47 -7.81
CA THR A 21 8.21 2.31 -8.30
C THR A 21 6.85 1.76 -7.84
N LEU A 22 6.84 0.90 -6.83
CA LEU A 22 5.61 0.35 -6.25
C LEU A 22 5.12 1.22 -5.11
N ARG A 23 3.79 1.25 -4.93
CA ARG A 23 3.12 1.92 -3.82
C ARG A 23 2.57 0.87 -2.86
N TRP A 24 2.92 1.01 -1.61
CA TRP A 24 2.57 0.11 -0.51
C TRP A 24 1.65 0.84 0.45
N LEU A 25 0.84 0.09 1.19
CA LEU A 25 0.15 0.63 2.35
C LEU A 25 1.03 0.55 3.58
N ARG A 26 0.89 1.54 4.46
CA ARG A 26 1.54 1.53 5.76
C ARG A 26 0.94 0.49 6.69
N GLU A 27 -0.38 0.30 6.60
CA GLU A 27 -1.17 -0.57 7.46
C GLU A 27 -1.73 -1.73 6.65
N ASP A 28 -1.79 -2.91 7.27
CA ASP A 28 -2.43 -4.07 6.67
C ASP A 28 -3.95 -4.00 6.82
N GLY A 29 -4.67 -4.89 6.11
CA GLY A 29 -6.13 -4.94 6.16
C GLY A 29 -6.68 -5.21 7.57
N TRP A 30 -5.90 -5.87 8.43
CA TRP A 30 -6.31 -6.14 9.80
C TRP A 30 -6.25 -4.89 10.68
N GLN A 31 -5.18 -4.11 10.60
CA GLN A 31 -5.06 -2.84 11.32
C GLN A 31 -6.14 -1.84 10.88
N ARG A 32 -6.53 -1.87 9.61
CA ARG A 32 -7.46 -0.89 9.04
C ARG A 32 -8.94 -1.27 9.22
N GLU A 33 -9.30 -2.53 8.98
CA GLU A 33 -10.70 -2.99 8.98
C GLU A 33 -11.01 -4.07 10.03
N GLY A 34 -10.02 -4.54 10.79
CA GLY A 34 -10.22 -5.56 11.82
C GLY A 34 -10.74 -6.90 11.28
N LYS A 35 -10.54 -7.15 9.98
CA LYS A 35 -11.03 -8.33 9.28
C LYS A 35 -9.92 -9.04 8.52
N TRP A 36 -10.02 -10.36 8.47
CA TRP A 36 -9.21 -11.17 7.56
C TRP A 36 -9.80 -11.04 6.17
N PHE A 37 -8.97 -10.61 5.22
CA PHE A 37 -9.35 -10.61 3.81
C PHE A 37 -9.04 -11.96 3.19
N SER A 38 -9.94 -12.48 2.35
CA SER A 38 -9.56 -13.54 1.42
C SER A 38 -8.64 -12.95 0.33
N TRP A 39 -7.97 -13.82 -0.44
CA TRP A 39 -7.10 -13.36 -1.52
C TRP A 39 -7.88 -12.54 -2.57
N ASP A 40 -9.11 -12.96 -2.88
CA ASP A 40 -9.99 -12.27 -3.82
C ASP A 40 -10.41 -10.89 -3.26
N ASP A 41 -10.84 -10.82 -1.99
CA ASP A 41 -11.22 -9.55 -1.36
C ASP A 41 -10.04 -8.57 -1.32
N ALA A 42 -8.84 -9.05 -1.00
CA ALA A 42 -7.63 -8.22 -0.95
C ALA A 42 -7.26 -7.68 -2.34
N LYS A 43 -7.44 -8.49 -3.39
CA LYS A 43 -7.19 -8.09 -4.77
C LYS A 43 -8.20 -7.04 -5.24
N ASP A 44 -9.49 -7.27 -5.02
CA ASP A 44 -10.54 -6.32 -5.39
C ASP A 44 -10.37 -5.00 -4.66
N TRP A 45 -10.02 -5.05 -3.38
CA TRP A 45 -9.72 -3.86 -2.59
C TRP A 45 -8.50 -3.09 -3.10
N ALA A 46 -7.45 -3.78 -3.52
CA ALA A 46 -6.29 -3.13 -4.13
C ALA A 46 -6.62 -2.47 -5.48
N LEU A 47 -7.53 -3.05 -6.26
CA LEU A 47 -8.01 -2.47 -7.52
C LEU A 47 -8.88 -1.22 -7.26
N ASP A 48 -9.81 -1.30 -6.31
CA ASP A 48 -10.68 -0.18 -5.90
C ASP A 48 -9.86 1.00 -5.37
N MET A 49 -8.87 0.73 -4.52
CA MET A 49 -7.96 1.76 -4.00
C MET A 49 -7.07 2.39 -5.09
N ASN A 50 -6.76 1.65 -6.15
CA ASN A 50 -6.05 2.19 -7.32
C ASN A 50 -6.99 2.90 -8.30
N GLY A 51 -8.30 2.92 -8.07
CA GLY A 51 -9.30 3.49 -8.97
C GLY A 51 -9.44 2.74 -10.30
N ILE A 52 -9.00 1.48 -10.34
CA ILE A 52 -9.10 0.61 -11.52
C ILE A 52 -10.42 -0.16 -11.38
N LYS A 53 -11.50 0.39 -11.92
CA LYS A 53 -12.83 -0.21 -11.92
C LYS A 53 -13.14 -0.90 -13.25
#